data_AF-A0A3B3C039-F1
#
_entry.id   AF-A0A3B3C039-F1
#
_cell.length_a   1.000
_cell.length_b   1.000
_cell.length_c   1.000
_cell.angle_alpha   90.00
_cell.angle_beta   90.00
_cell.angle_gamma   90.00
#
_symmetry.space_group_name_H-M   'P 1'
#
loop_
_entity.id
_entity.type
_entity.pdbx_description
1 polymer ?
#
loop_
_entity_poly.entity_id
_entity_poly.type
_entity_poly.pdbx_seq_one_letter_code
_entity_poly.pdbx_strand_id
1 'polypeptide(L)'
;MCGIFAYLNYQVPRTRKEIFETLVKGLQRLEYRGYDSAGVAVDGPNKTSTDSNNNSIRLFKKKGKVKALDEELYKKNSLDLEAELYTHFGLAHTRWATHGEPSALNSHPQRSDKNNGKCTLMY
;
A
#
# COMPACT_ATOMS: atom_id res chain seq x y z
N MET A 1 -6.59 4.10 17.75
CA MET A 1 -5.94 5.18 16.96
C MET A 1 -5.51 4.55 15.63
N CYS A 2 -5.11 5.30 14.61
CA CYS A 2 -4.65 4.72 13.34
C CYS A 2 -3.22 5.20 13.02
N GLY A 3 -2.57 4.55 12.06
CA GLY A 3 -1.25 4.93 11.56
C GLY A 3 -1.28 5.16 10.05
N ILE A 4 -0.71 6.27 9.59
CA ILE A 4 -0.55 6.59 8.17
C ILE A 4 0.94 6.75 7.88
N PHE A 5 1.40 6.15 6.80
CA PHE A 5 2.75 6.30 6.31
C PHE A 5 2.73 6.39 4.79
N ALA A 6 3.57 7.25 4.21
CA ALA A 6 3.72 7.34 2.76
C ALA A 6 5.20 7.43 2.41
N TYR A 7 5.57 6.89 1.26
CA TYR A 7 6.90 6.99 0.70
C TYR A 7 6.80 7.50 -0.73
N LEU A 8 7.59 8.52 -1.04
CA LEU A 8 7.73 9.08 -2.37
C LEU A 8 9.20 9.13 -2.72
N ASN A 9 9.57 8.45 -3.81
CA ASN A 9 10.85 8.65 -4.47
C ASN A 9 10.62 9.45 -5.75
N TYR A 10 11.46 10.45 -5.96
CA TYR A 10 11.36 11.36 -7.11
C TYR A 10 12.74 11.48 -7.74
N GLN A 11 12.87 11.02 -8.99
CA GLN A 11 14.15 10.94 -9.70
C GLN A 11 15.23 10.14 -8.94
N VAL A 12 14.81 9.22 -8.08
CA VAL A 12 15.67 8.30 -7.36
C VAL A 12 15.18 6.90 -7.67
N PRO A 13 15.90 6.15 -8.53
CA PRO A 13 15.50 4.80 -8.87
C PRO A 13 15.47 3.93 -7.62
N ARG A 14 14.35 3.23 -7.43
CA ARG A 14 14.15 2.23 -6.39
C ARG A 14 13.46 1.03 -6.96
N THR A 15 13.83 -0.15 -6.50
CA THR A 15 13.09 -1.36 -6.86
C THR A 15 11.76 -1.39 -6.12
N ARG A 16 10.76 -2.05 -6.70
CA ARG A 16 9.47 -2.24 -6.04
C ARG A 16 9.61 -2.97 -4.71
N LYS A 17 10.57 -3.89 -4.60
CA LYS A 17 10.94 -4.55 -3.34
C LYS A 17 11.39 -3.55 -2.26
N GLU A 18 12.33 -2.65 -2.56
CA GLU A 18 12.79 -1.63 -1.61
C GLU A 18 11.65 -0.70 -1.17
N ILE A 19 10.75 -0.36 -2.08
CA ILE A 19 9.56 0.45 -1.79
C ILE A 19 8.65 -0.30 -0.81
N PHE A 20 8.34 -1.57 -1.05
CA PHE A 20 7.54 -2.38 -0.14
C PHE A 20 8.17 -2.52 1.24
N GLU A 21 9.47 -2.82 1.30
CA GLU A 21 10.18 -2.88 2.58
C GLU A 21 10.09 -1.56 3.34
N THR A 22 10.20 -0.42 2.65
CA THR A 22 10.11 0.91 3.26
C THR A 22 8.72 1.16 3.83
N LEU A 23 7.66 0.84 3.07
CA LEU A 23 6.28 0.99 3.52
C LEU A 23 5.97 0.08 4.73
N VAL A 24 6.39 -1.18 4.68
CA VAL A 24 6.18 -2.15 5.77
C VAL A 24 6.94 -1.73 7.03
N LYS A 25 8.21 -1.33 6.91
CA LYS A 25 8.99 -0.80 8.05
C LYS A 25 8.34 0.44 8.66
N GLY A 26 7.78 1.32 7.83
CA GLY A 26 7.00 2.47 8.29
C GLY A 26 5.76 2.06 9.09
N LEU A 27 5.00 1.08 8.60
CA LEU A 27 3.82 0.55 9.31
C LEU A 27 4.17 -0.15 10.62
N GLN A 28 5.26 -0.91 10.67
CA GLN A 28 5.71 -1.58 11.89
C GLN A 28 5.97 -0.58 13.03
N ARG A 29 6.52 0.60 12.72
CA ARG A 29 6.70 1.68 13.70
C ARG A 29 5.39 2.29 14.20
N LEU A 30 4.31 2.14 13.45
CA LEU A 30 2.98 2.68 13.76
C LEU A 30 2.01 1.60 14.26
N GLU A 31 2.43 0.34 14.34
CA GLU A 31 1.58 -0.80 14.71
C GLU A 31 1.00 -0.65 16.13
N TYR A 32 1.72 0.02 17.04
CA TYR A 32 1.23 0.33 18.38
C TYR A 32 -0.05 1.20 18.39
N ARG A 33 -0.33 1.93 17.30
CA ARG A 33 -1.53 2.77 17.19
C ARG A 33 -2.76 1.98 16.77
N GLY A 34 -2.59 0.94 15.95
CA GLY A 34 -3.65 0.09 15.39
C GLY A 34 -3.08 -1.11 14.64
N TYR A 35 -3.71 -2.28 14.83
CA TYR A 35 -3.19 -3.57 14.34
C TYR A 35 -4.30 -4.56 13.93
N ASP A 36 -5.56 -4.12 13.87
CA ASP A 36 -6.67 -5.00 13.48
C ASP A 36 -6.63 -5.31 11.98
N SER A 37 -6.09 -4.38 11.20
CA SER A 37 -5.87 -4.55 9.77
C SER A 37 -4.88 -3.52 9.22
N ALA A 38 -4.26 -3.85 8.09
CA ALA A 38 -3.32 -2.98 7.40
C ALA A 38 -3.52 -3.05 5.88
N GLY A 39 -3.06 -2.02 5.18
CA GLY A 39 -3.04 -2.02 3.73
C GLY A 39 -2.06 -1.03 3.14
N VAL A 40 -1.68 -1.28 1.89
CA VAL A 40 -0.83 -0.42 1.08
C VAL A 40 -1.43 -0.18 -0.30
N ALA A 41 -1.23 1.02 -0.84
CA ALA A 41 -1.48 1.38 -2.22
C ALA A 41 -0.15 1.69 -2.90
N VAL A 42 0.09 1.11 -4.07
CA VAL A 42 1.28 1.35 -4.88
C VAL A 42 0.92 1.41 -6.35
N ASP A 43 1.77 2.06 -7.14
CA ASP A 43 1.64 2.00 -8.60
C ASP A 43 1.76 0.55 -9.12
N GLY A 44 0.90 0.21 -10.08
CA GLY A 44 0.82 -1.08 -10.74
C GLY A 44 1.90 -1.30 -11.81
N PRO A 45 1.89 -2.47 -12.47
CA PRO A 45 2.97 -2.88 -13.38
C PRO A 45 3.01 -2.04 -14.66
N ASN A 46 1.88 -1.45 -15.07
CA ASN A 46 1.75 -0.71 -16.33
C ASN A 46 2.17 0.77 -16.24
N LYS A 47 2.63 1.24 -15.07
CA LYS A 47 3.13 2.61 -14.93
C LYS A 47 4.57 2.65 -15.41
N THR A 48 4.76 2.91 -16.71
CA THR A 48 6.06 3.30 -17.24
C THR A 48 6.29 4.78 -16.93
N SER A 49 7.55 5.17 -16.77
CA SER A 49 8.00 6.54 -16.43
C SER A 49 7.52 7.65 -17.37
N THR A 50 6.85 7.29 -18.48
CA THR A 50 6.46 8.18 -19.57
C THR A 50 4.96 8.37 -19.68
N ASP A 51 4.12 7.51 -19.08
CA ASP A 51 2.68 7.48 -19.39
C ASP A 51 1.82 7.84 -18.18
N SER A 52 1.40 9.12 -18.13
CA SER A 52 0.54 9.65 -17.06
C SER A 52 -0.92 9.19 -17.18
N ASN A 53 -1.30 8.56 -18.30
CA ASN A 53 -2.69 8.29 -18.65
C ASN A 53 -3.19 6.90 -18.25
N ASN A 54 -2.30 5.95 -17.94
CA ASN A 54 -2.67 4.57 -17.61
C ASN A 54 -2.25 4.17 -16.18
N ASN A 55 -2.59 5.04 -15.24
CA ASN A 55 -2.15 4.94 -13.85
C ASN A 55 -2.97 3.90 -13.06
N SER A 56 -2.67 2.62 -13.25
CA SER A 56 -3.28 1.54 -12.47
C SER A 56 -2.68 1.50 -11.06
N ILE A 57 -3.45 1.82 -10.02
CA ILE A 57 -3.01 1.66 -8.62
C ILE A 57 -3.37 0.26 -8.14
N ARG A 58 -2.42 -0.45 -7.53
CA ARG A 58 -2.63 -1.73 -6.85
C ARG A 58 -2.79 -1.53 -5.36
N LEU A 59 -3.79 -2.19 -4.80
CA LEU A 59 -4.06 -2.20 -3.37
C LEU A 59 -3.82 -3.59 -2.81
N PHE A 60 -3.06 -3.65 -1.72
CA PHE A 60 -2.87 -4.85 -0.93
C PHE A 60 -3.43 -4.57 0.45
N LYS A 61 -4.38 -5.38 0.89
CA LYS A 61 -5.09 -5.17 2.15
C LYS A 61 -5.22 -6.50 2.86
N LYS A 62 -4.90 -6.52 4.16
CA LYS A 62 -5.00 -7.72 4.97
C LYS A 62 -5.61 -7.42 6.34
N LYS A 63 -6.38 -8.38 6.85
CA LYS A 63 -6.80 -8.42 8.25
C LYS A 63 -5.62 -8.87 9.11
N GLY A 64 -5.49 -8.28 10.28
CA GLY A 64 -4.46 -8.59 11.26
C GLY A 64 -3.28 -7.61 11.24
N LYS A 65 -2.20 -8.05 11.88
CA LYS A 65 -0.95 -7.30 12.07
C LYS A 65 -0.24 -7.02 10.75
N VAL A 66 0.70 -6.07 10.79
CA VAL A 66 1.52 -5.66 9.63
C VAL A 66 2.25 -6.85 9.01
N LYS A 67 2.66 -7.85 9.82
CA LYS A 67 3.27 -9.09 9.34
C LYS A 67 2.39 -9.85 8.34
N ALA A 68 1.07 -9.88 8.53
CA ALA A 68 0.16 -10.57 7.61
C ALA A 68 0.06 -9.86 6.26
N LEU A 69 0.24 -8.53 6.24
CA LEU A 69 0.33 -7.75 5.01
C LEU A 69 1.67 -7.99 4.30
N ASP A 70 2.77 -8.04 5.05
CA ASP A 70 4.10 -8.33 4.53
C ASP A 70 4.14 -9.69 3.80
N GLU A 71 3.61 -10.74 4.44
CA GLU A 71 3.47 -12.06 3.82
C GLU A 71 2.59 -12.05 2.55
N GLU A 72 1.56 -11.19 2.49
CA GLU A 72 0.69 -11.06 1.32
C GLU A 72 1.42 -10.39 0.14
N LEU A 73 2.28 -9.41 0.40
CA LEU A 73 3.04 -8.69 -0.62
C LEU A 73 4.02 -9.61 -1.36
N TYR A 74 4.60 -10.59 -0.67
CA TYR A 74 5.56 -11.54 -1.23
C TYR A 74 4.93 -12.81 -1.83
N LYS A 75 3.60 -12.95 -1.83
CA LYS A 75 2.95 -14.08 -2.52
C LYS A 75 3.14 -13.99 -4.04
N LYS A 76 3.51 -15.12 -4.66
CA LYS A 76 3.69 -15.28 -6.11
C LYS A 76 2.45 -14.78 -6.86
N ASN A 77 2.67 -14.01 -7.93
CA ASN A 77 1.71 -13.39 -8.86
C ASN A 77 1.16 -11.98 -8.52
N SER A 78 1.66 -11.32 -7.48
CA SER A 78 1.15 -9.99 -7.12
C SER A 78 1.67 -8.88 -8.04
N LEU A 79 3.00 -8.70 -8.14
CA LEU A 79 3.68 -7.65 -8.91
C LEU A 79 5.14 -8.09 -9.20
N ASP A 80 5.76 -7.51 -10.23
CA ASP A 80 7.20 -7.66 -10.47
C ASP A 80 7.98 -6.86 -9.41
N LEU A 81 8.71 -7.55 -8.54
CA LEU A 81 9.43 -6.96 -7.41
C LEU A 81 10.75 -6.31 -7.82
N GLU A 82 11.34 -6.77 -8.92
CA GLU A 82 12.63 -6.29 -9.42
C GLU A 82 12.47 -5.09 -10.37
N ALA A 83 11.22 -4.74 -10.71
CA ALA A 83 10.92 -3.55 -11.50
C ALA A 83 11.45 -2.27 -10.82
N GLU A 84 12.26 -1.52 -11.55
CA GLU A 84 12.88 -0.27 -11.11
C GLU A 84 11.98 0.92 -11.44
N LEU A 85 11.71 1.75 -10.44
CA LEU A 85 10.78 2.87 -10.53
C LEU A 85 11.53 4.17 -10.19
N TYR A 86 11.68 5.05 -11.19
CA TYR A 86 12.35 6.35 -11.03
C TYR A 86 11.56 7.34 -10.19
N THR A 87 10.24 7.33 -10.36
CA THR A 87 9.30 8.15 -9.57
C THR A 87 8.12 7.27 -9.18
N HIS A 88 7.92 7.11 -7.87
CA HIS A 88 6.84 6.29 -7.33
C HIS A 88 6.26 6.90 -6.06
N PHE A 89 4.97 6.67 -5.87
CA PHE A 89 4.25 7.03 -4.67
C PHE A 89 3.61 5.78 -4.05
N GLY A 90 4.00 5.48 -2.83
CA GLY A 90 3.45 4.42 -2.00
C GLY A 90 2.75 4.97 -0.77
N LEU A 91 1.58 4.43 -0.46
CA LEU A 91 0.78 4.82 0.70
C LEU A 91 0.47 3.60 1.55
N ALA A 92 0.54 3.74 2.86
CA ALA A 92 0.37 2.66 3.81
C ALA A 92 -0.51 3.12 4.99
N HIS A 93 -1.37 2.23 5.49
CA HIS A 93 -2.23 2.51 6.61
C HIS A 93 -2.37 1.32 7.55
N THR A 94 -2.36 1.57 8.86
CA THR A 94 -2.79 0.64 9.91
C THR A 94 -4.08 1.14 10.57
N ARG A 95 -5.07 0.27 10.67
CA ARG A 95 -6.42 0.59 11.16
C ARG A 95 -6.68 -0.08 12.51
N TRP A 96 -7.23 0.70 13.44
CA TRP A 96 -7.93 0.21 14.62
C TRP A 96 -9.44 0.24 14.34
N ALA A 97 -10.09 -0.91 14.35
CA ALA A 97 -11.50 -1.02 14.01
C ALA A 97 -12.38 -0.60 15.20
N THR A 98 -12.98 0.59 15.13
CA THR A 98 -14.02 1.03 16.09
C THR A 98 -15.42 0.67 15.61
N HIS A 99 -15.63 0.65 14.30
CA HIS A 99 -16.88 0.27 13.65
C HIS A 99 -16.62 -0.66 12.46
N GLY A 100 -17.48 -1.67 12.31
CA GLY A 100 -17.34 -2.71 11.29
C GLY A 100 -16.21 -3.69 11.60
N GLU A 101 -16.42 -4.96 11.24
CA GLU A 101 -15.43 -5.99 11.52
C GLU A 101 -14.09 -5.72 10.81
N PRO A 102 -12.95 -6.10 11.41
CA PRO A 102 -11.68 -6.08 10.72
C PRO A 102 -11.71 -7.04 9.53
N SER A 103 -11.63 -6.49 8.32
CA SER A 103 -11.65 -7.22 7.05
C SER A 103 -10.83 -6.45 6.01
N ALA A 104 -10.32 -7.15 4.98
CA ALA A 104 -9.59 -6.50 3.89
C ALA A 104 -10.43 -5.45 3.16
N LEU A 105 -11.75 -5.61 3.12
CA LEU A 105 -12.68 -4.64 2.54
C LEU A 105 -12.68 -3.33 3.35
N ASN A 106 -12.76 -3.44 4.67
CA ASN A 106 -12.82 -2.29 5.59
C ASN A 106 -11.44 -1.67 5.86
N SER A 107 -10.34 -2.37 5.52
CA SER A 107 -8.99 -1.82 5.57
C SER A 107 -8.80 -0.65 4.61
N HIS A 108 -8.00 0.31 5.04
CA HIS A 108 -7.52 1.41 4.20
C HIS A 108 -6.21 1.01 3.49
N PRO A 109 -5.85 1.65 2.36
CA PRO A 109 -6.60 2.71 1.66
C PRO A 109 -7.88 2.24 0.96
N GLN A 110 -8.88 3.12 0.88
CA GLN A 110 -10.15 2.85 0.19
C GLN A 110 -10.08 3.36 -1.26
N ARG A 111 -10.74 2.68 -2.21
CA ARG A 111 -10.89 3.22 -3.58
C ARG A 111 -12.15 4.06 -3.68
N SER A 112 -12.07 5.13 -4.46
CA SER A 112 -13.24 5.95 -4.78
C SER A 112 -14.24 5.20 -5.66
N ASP A 113 -13.76 4.36 -6.57
CA ASP A 113 -14.63 3.53 -7.41
C ASP A 113 -13.93 2.20 -7.79
N LYS A 114 -14.68 1.28 -8.42
CA LYS A 114 -14.19 -0.05 -8.79
C LYS A 114 -13.22 -0.02 -9.99
N ASN A 115 -13.30 1.00 -10.84
CA ASN A 115 -12.68 1.04 -12.17
C ASN A 115 -11.53 2.04 -12.32
N ASN A 116 -11.29 2.89 -11.31
CA ASN A 116 -10.41 4.05 -11.41
C ASN A 116 -9.34 4.01 -10.33
N GLY A 117 -8.17 4.56 -10.65
CA GLY A 117 -6.98 4.54 -9.79
C GLY A 117 -7.05 5.49 -8.58
N LYS A 118 -8.19 6.12 -8.27
CA LYS A 118 -8.25 7.11 -7.18
C LYS A 118 -8.44 6.42 -5.84
N CYS A 119 -7.49 6.61 -4.93
CA CYS A 119 -7.54 6.08 -3.57
C CYS A 119 -7.74 7.23 -2.57
N THR A 120 -8.57 7.00 -1.56
CA THR A 120 -8.87 7.92 -0.46
C THR A 120 -8.47 7.27 0.86
N LEU A 121 -7.89 8.07 1.75
CA LEU A 121 -7.74 7.75 3.17
C LEU A 121 -8.74 8.61 3.96
N MET A 122 -9.48 7.99 4.88
CA MET A 122 -10.28 8.69 5.87
C MET A 122 -9.69 8.37 7.25
N TYR A 123 -9.67 9.38 8.12
CA TYR A 123 -9.28 9.28 9.53
C TYR A 123 -10.40 8.67 10.37
#